data_AF-A0A815GFA0-F1
#
_entry.id   AF-A0A815GFA0-F1
#
_cell.length_a   1.000
_cell.length_b   1.000
_cell.length_c   1.000
_cell.angle_alpha   90.00
_cell.angle_beta   90.00
_cell.angle_gamma   90.00
#
_symmetry.space_group_name_H-M   'P 1'
#
loop_
_entity.id
_entity.type
_entity.pdbx_description
1 polymer ?
#
loop_
_entity_poly.entity_id
_entity_poly.type
_entity_poly.pdbx_seq_one_letter_code
_entity_poly.pdbx_strand_id
1 'polypeptide(L)'
;MAACLDDKFESLEAVLAEYLPEDALKKVSLSLRGPGAVDLELPASAKETAKQNNFDLQGYQIKIAQKEQTRPERLVRIGAIQNAIPKPTTTPVQEQRDAIHQRIDRMLAVAHECQVNVICMQEAWTMPFAFCTREKYPWVEFAESAYDGPTTKFLAERAKKYNMVIVSPILERDEQHGDVIWNTAVIISNHGNVIGITRKNHIPRVGDFNESTYYMEGNTGHKVFETDFGRIAVNICYGRHHPQNWLMYGVNGAEIVFNPSATVGALSEPLWSIEARNAAIANSYFAVGINRVGTETFPNEFTSGDGKPAHKSFGHFYGSSYIAAPDGSRTPGLSRIRDGLLVGECDLNLCRQMKDKWGFRMTQRLDLYADSFARAIRPDYKMDIVKDPNMKQQ
;
A
#
# COMPACT_ATOMS: atom_id res chain seq x y z
N MET A 1 -22.61 11.61 12.68
CA MET A 1 -21.30 12.26 12.46
C MET A 1 -20.24 11.30 12.95
N ALA A 2 -19.44 10.71 12.05
CA ALA A 2 -18.24 10.00 12.50
C ALA A 2 -17.25 11.07 12.97
N ALA A 3 -16.87 11.04 14.24
CA ALA A 3 -15.82 11.91 14.75
C ALA A 3 -14.50 11.51 14.07
N CYS A 4 -13.83 12.44 13.39
CA CYS A 4 -12.43 12.24 13.03
C CYS A 4 -11.63 12.09 14.32
N LEU A 5 -10.77 11.08 14.39
CA LEU A 5 -9.80 10.96 15.48
C LEU A 5 -8.89 12.21 15.46
N ASP A 6 -8.62 12.77 16.64
CA ASP A 6 -7.78 13.96 16.83
C ASP A 6 -6.44 13.79 16.09
N ASP A 7 -5.93 14.87 15.49
CA ASP A 7 -4.62 14.95 14.85
C ASP A 7 -3.47 14.73 15.85
N LYS A 8 -3.77 14.65 17.15
CA LYS A 8 -2.85 14.25 18.23
C LYS A 8 -2.80 12.74 18.49
N PHE A 9 -3.73 11.95 17.96
CA PHE A 9 -3.73 10.50 18.16
C PHE A 9 -2.62 9.87 17.30
N GLU A 10 -1.52 9.47 17.95
CA GLU A 10 -0.32 8.98 17.27
C GLU A 10 -0.48 7.55 16.73
N SER A 11 -0.95 6.61 17.55
CA SER A 11 -1.22 5.23 17.12
C SER A 11 -2.16 4.52 18.09
N LEU A 12 -2.88 3.50 17.58
CA LEU A 12 -3.71 2.62 18.39
C LEU A 12 -2.86 1.85 19.40
N GLU A 13 -1.69 1.40 18.98
CA GLU A 13 -0.80 0.57 19.78
C GLU A 13 -0.22 1.33 20.98
N ALA A 14 0.13 2.61 20.82
CA ALA A 14 0.59 3.43 21.93
C ALA A 14 -0.51 3.58 23.00
N VAL A 15 -1.75 3.89 22.59
CA VAL A 15 -2.87 4.04 23.52
C VAL A 15 -3.20 2.72 24.21
N LEU A 16 -3.23 1.60 23.49
CA LEU A 16 -3.46 0.29 24.13
C LEU A 16 -2.38 -0.04 25.16
N ALA A 17 -1.11 0.28 24.88
CA ALA A 17 0.00 0.05 25.79
C ALA A 17 -0.03 0.97 27.02
N GLU A 18 -0.48 2.22 26.86
CA GLU A 18 -0.60 3.20 27.95
C GLU A 18 -1.70 2.82 28.96
N TYR A 19 -2.85 2.34 28.47
CA TYR A 19 -4.06 2.19 29.28
C TYR A 19 -4.40 0.75 29.68
N LEU A 20 -3.82 -0.29 29.06
CA LEU A 20 -4.09 -1.69 29.42
C LEU A 20 -2.96 -2.30 30.26
N PRO A 21 -3.30 -3.04 31.34
CA PRO A 21 -2.33 -3.92 32.01
C PRO A 21 -1.73 -4.94 31.05
N GLU A 22 -0.51 -5.40 31.32
CA GLU A 22 0.26 -6.24 30.42
C GLU A 22 -0.48 -7.52 29.99
N ASP A 23 -1.22 -8.17 30.89
CA ASP A 23 -1.98 -9.38 30.58
C ASP A 23 -3.19 -9.10 29.67
N ALA A 24 -3.89 -7.98 29.89
CA ALA A 24 -4.98 -7.51 29.06
C ALA A 24 -4.47 -7.08 27.68
N LEU A 25 -3.36 -6.35 27.63
CA LEU A 25 -2.70 -5.93 26.39
C LEU A 25 -2.33 -7.14 25.53
N LYS A 26 -1.79 -8.21 26.13
CA LYS A 26 -1.49 -9.46 25.41
C LYS A 26 -2.74 -10.09 24.79
N LYS A 27 -3.84 -10.20 25.55
CA LYS A 27 -5.11 -10.78 25.06
C LYS A 27 -5.76 -9.93 23.96
N VAL A 28 -5.79 -8.62 24.14
CA VAL A 28 -6.33 -7.66 23.16
C VAL A 28 -5.47 -7.67 21.90
N SER A 29 -4.15 -7.60 22.03
CA SER A 29 -3.20 -7.67 20.91
C SER A 29 -3.36 -8.97 20.11
N LEU A 30 -3.51 -10.11 20.80
CA LEU A 30 -3.75 -11.39 20.17
C LEU A 30 -5.05 -11.39 19.33
N SER A 31 -6.12 -10.81 19.87
CA SER A 31 -7.42 -10.74 19.20
C SER A 31 -7.40 -9.77 18.01
N LEU A 32 -6.77 -8.59 18.18
CA LEU A 32 -6.72 -7.55 17.16
C LEU A 32 -5.69 -7.84 16.07
N ARG A 33 -4.57 -8.48 16.37
CA ARG A 33 -3.44 -8.63 15.44
C ARG A 33 -3.08 -10.08 15.13
N GLY A 34 -3.60 -11.05 15.86
CA GLY A 34 -3.23 -12.46 15.72
C GLY A 34 -1.88 -12.80 16.40
N PRO A 35 -1.58 -14.09 16.56
CA PRO A 35 -0.36 -14.57 17.20
C PRO A 35 0.78 -14.62 16.18
N GLY A 36 1.57 -13.55 15.99
CA GLY A 36 2.66 -13.70 15.02
C GLY A 36 3.70 -12.61 14.85
N ALA A 37 3.46 -11.35 15.20
CA ALA A 37 4.49 -10.32 15.10
C ALA A 37 5.20 -10.14 16.44
N VAL A 38 6.52 -10.33 16.45
CA VAL A 38 7.41 -10.00 17.58
C VAL A 38 8.42 -8.95 17.13
N ASP A 39 9.02 -8.21 18.06
CA ASP A 39 10.00 -7.19 17.72
C ASP A 39 11.24 -7.81 17.06
N LEU A 40 11.69 -7.21 15.96
CA LEU A 40 12.94 -7.53 15.29
C LEU A 40 14.02 -6.57 15.78
N GLU A 41 15.14 -7.10 16.27
CA GLU A 41 16.25 -6.25 16.68
C GLU A 41 16.93 -5.63 15.45
N LEU A 42 16.73 -4.33 15.29
CA LEU A 42 17.35 -3.55 14.22
C LEU A 42 18.68 -2.95 14.68
N PRO A 43 19.65 -2.74 13.75
CA PRO A 43 20.95 -2.16 14.10
C PRO A 43 20.84 -0.84 14.86
N ALA A 44 21.67 -0.65 15.89
CA ALA A 44 21.70 0.57 16.67
C ALA A 44 22.06 1.80 15.82
N SER A 45 22.94 1.63 14.82
CA SER A 45 23.27 2.69 13.85
C SER A 45 22.04 3.15 13.07
N ALA A 46 21.25 2.19 12.54
CA ALA A 46 20.03 2.47 11.80
C ALA A 46 18.99 3.23 12.66
N LYS A 47 18.82 2.81 13.93
CA LYS A 47 17.94 3.49 14.90
C LYS A 47 18.39 4.94 15.15
N GLU A 48 19.70 5.16 15.32
CA GLU A 48 20.27 6.49 15.54
C GLU A 48 20.14 7.38 14.29
N THR A 49 20.43 6.85 13.10
CA THR A 49 20.27 7.58 11.84
C THR A 49 18.80 7.92 11.58
N ALA A 50 17.86 7.02 11.87
CA ALA A 50 16.43 7.31 11.77
C ALA A 50 16.00 8.46 12.69
N LYS A 51 16.47 8.43 13.95
CA LYS A 51 16.24 9.49 14.94
C LYS A 51 16.81 10.84 14.47
N GLN A 52 18.05 10.85 13.97
CA GLN A 52 18.70 12.07 13.44
C GLN A 52 17.95 12.65 12.23
N ASN A 53 17.32 11.80 11.43
CA ASN A 53 16.52 12.20 10.28
C ASN A 53 15.02 12.36 10.58
N ASN A 54 14.64 12.25 11.85
CA ASN A 54 13.29 12.47 12.38
C ASN A 54 12.19 11.62 11.70
N PHE A 55 12.42 10.31 11.57
CA PHE A 55 11.38 9.36 11.16
C PHE A 55 11.39 8.12 12.07
N ASP A 56 10.25 7.44 12.17
CA ASP A 56 10.11 6.24 12.98
C ASP A 56 10.76 5.05 12.29
N LEU A 57 11.49 4.22 13.04
CA LEU A 57 12.02 2.95 12.56
C LEU A 57 11.47 1.84 13.44
N GLN A 58 10.65 0.97 12.86
CA GLN A 58 10.09 -0.19 13.55
C GLN A 58 10.43 -1.48 12.81
N GLY A 59 10.78 -2.51 13.57
CA GLY A 59 11.15 -3.82 13.06
C GLY A 59 10.29 -4.90 13.69
N TYR A 60 9.72 -5.77 12.86
CA TYR A 60 8.97 -6.94 13.34
C TYR A 60 9.39 -8.19 12.60
N GLN A 61 9.55 -9.28 13.34
CA GLN A 61 9.61 -10.62 12.79
C GLN A 61 8.20 -11.19 12.80
N ILE A 62 7.69 -11.51 11.61
CA ILE A 62 6.44 -12.24 11.46
C ILE A 62 6.75 -13.72 11.58
N LYS A 63 5.92 -14.45 12.34
CA LYS A 63 6.07 -15.88 12.63
C LYS A 63 6.68 -16.65 11.47
N ILE A 64 7.84 -17.24 11.73
CA ILE A 64 8.54 -18.08 10.77
C ILE A 64 7.70 -19.32 10.48
N ALA A 65 7.71 -19.73 9.23
CA ALA A 65 7.06 -20.93 8.76
C ALA A 65 7.57 -22.17 9.52
N GLN A 66 6.79 -23.26 9.56
CA GLN A 66 7.33 -24.51 10.07
C GLN A 66 8.48 -24.97 9.17
N LYS A 67 9.55 -25.52 9.76
CA LYS A 67 10.68 -26.03 8.99
C LYS A 67 10.24 -27.12 8.02
N GLU A 68 10.46 -26.90 6.73
CA GLU A 68 10.17 -27.89 5.70
C GLU A 68 11.34 -28.86 5.52
N GLN A 69 11.04 -30.12 5.18
CA GLN A 69 12.07 -31.14 4.93
C GLN A 69 12.70 -31.01 3.54
N THR A 70 11.94 -30.47 2.57
CA THR A 70 12.32 -30.43 1.15
C THR A 70 12.63 -29.03 0.64
N ARG A 71 12.47 -27.99 1.47
CA ARG A 71 12.71 -26.60 1.08
C ARG A 71 13.49 -25.89 2.19
N PRO A 72 14.53 -25.12 1.84
CA PRO A 72 15.13 -24.20 2.79
C PRO A 72 14.14 -23.09 3.15
N GLU A 73 14.36 -22.44 4.28
CA GLU A 73 13.68 -21.20 4.66
C GLU A 73 13.91 -20.13 3.58
N ARG A 74 12.87 -19.36 3.27
CA ARG A 74 12.92 -18.26 2.30
C ARG A 74 12.70 -16.94 3.02
N LEU A 75 13.68 -16.60 3.86
CA LEU A 75 13.65 -15.39 4.67
C LEU A 75 13.83 -14.15 3.79
N VAL A 76 12.92 -13.19 3.95
CA VAL A 76 12.89 -11.91 3.22
C VAL A 76 12.54 -10.80 4.19
N ARG A 77 13.28 -9.69 4.12
CA ARG A 77 12.96 -8.43 4.79
C ARG A 77 12.23 -7.49 3.84
N ILE A 78 10.98 -7.22 4.18
CA ILE A 78 10.08 -6.29 3.52
C ILE A 78 10.21 -4.92 4.18
N GLY A 79 10.44 -3.88 3.38
CA GLY A 79 10.40 -2.48 3.80
C GLY A 79 9.14 -1.78 3.31
N ALA A 80 8.56 -0.92 4.15
CA ALA A 80 7.51 0.01 3.76
C ALA A 80 7.82 1.42 4.26
N ILE A 81 7.80 2.40 3.35
CA ILE A 81 8.02 3.81 3.68
C ILE A 81 6.72 4.60 3.60
N GLN A 82 6.38 5.28 4.69
CA GLN A 82 5.40 6.36 4.73
C GLN A 82 6.09 7.70 5.00
N ASN A 83 5.67 8.76 4.32
CA ASN A 83 6.22 10.09 4.52
C ASN A 83 5.25 11.21 4.13
N ALA A 84 5.40 12.37 4.75
CA ALA A 84 4.79 13.61 4.34
C ALA A 84 5.62 14.32 3.25
N ILE A 85 5.02 15.29 2.57
CA ILE A 85 5.76 16.19 1.69
C ILE A 85 6.68 17.13 2.51
N PRO A 86 7.93 17.38 2.08
CA PRO A 86 8.90 18.18 2.82
C PRO A 86 8.82 19.68 2.54
N LYS A 87 8.09 20.10 1.50
CA LYS A 87 8.01 21.48 1.01
C LYS A 87 6.55 21.89 0.80
N PRO A 88 6.23 23.20 0.91
CA PRO A 88 4.89 23.70 0.58
C PRO A 88 4.52 23.39 -0.87
N THR A 89 3.23 23.16 -1.12
CA THR A 89 2.70 22.83 -2.46
C THR A 89 2.84 23.98 -3.46
N THR A 90 3.13 25.20 -3.01
CA THR A 90 3.44 26.39 -3.83
C THR A 90 4.88 26.44 -4.35
N THR A 91 5.75 25.54 -3.89
CA THR A 91 7.16 25.46 -4.32
C THR A 91 7.23 24.93 -5.77
N PRO A 92 8.24 25.29 -6.59
CA PRO A 92 8.38 24.70 -7.92
C PRO A 92 8.39 23.17 -7.92
N VAL A 93 7.75 22.55 -8.93
CA VAL A 93 7.56 21.09 -9.03
C VAL A 93 8.86 20.31 -8.85
N GLN A 94 9.93 20.76 -9.54
CA GLN A 94 11.25 20.15 -9.45
C GLN A 94 11.81 20.15 -8.03
N GLU A 95 11.76 21.29 -7.34
CA GLU A 95 12.27 21.44 -5.98
C GLU A 95 11.46 20.60 -4.96
N GLN A 96 10.15 20.46 -5.17
CA GLN A 96 9.32 19.56 -4.36
C GLN A 96 9.78 18.10 -4.54
N ARG A 97 9.91 17.64 -5.79
CA ARG A 97 10.37 16.27 -6.10
C ARG A 97 11.76 16.00 -5.53
N ASP A 98 12.71 16.92 -5.73
CA ASP A 98 14.09 16.76 -5.25
C ASP A 98 14.16 16.68 -3.72
N ALA A 99 13.37 17.49 -3.02
CA ALA A 99 13.29 17.44 -1.57
C ALA A 99 12.71 16.10 -1.07
N ILE A 100 11.72 15.54 -1.78
CA ILE A 100 11.18 14.20 -1.47
C ILE A 100 12.24 13.13 -1.76
N HIS A 101 12.94 13.18 -2.90
CA HIS A 101 14.02 12.26 -3.24
C HIS A 101 15.11 12.26 -2.16
N GLN A 102 15.55 13.43 -1.69
CA GLN A 102 16.53 13.54 -0.59
C GLN A 102 16.04 12.93 0.73
N ARG A 103 14.74 13.06 1.05
CA ARG A 103 14.15 12.41 2.22
C ARG A 103 14.17 10.89 2.06
N ILE A 104 13.70 10.38 0.93
CA ILE A 104 13.65 8.95 0.64
C ILE A 104 15.05 8.33 0.54
N ASP A 105 16.05 9.03 0.00
CA ASP A 105 17.44 8.55 -0.06
C ASP A 105 17.97 8.18 1.33
N ARG A 106 17.67 9.02 2.34
CA ARG A 106 18.06 8.80 3.73
C ARG A 106 17.33 7.62 4.35
N MET A 107 16.05 7.44 4.04
CA MET A 107 15.27 6.28 4.49
C MET A 107 15.73 4.98 3.81
N LEU A 108 16.12 5.03 2.52
CA LEU A 108 16.68 3.88 1.79
C LEU A 108 18.04 3.45 2.36
N ALA A 109 18.88 4.41 2.77
CA ALA A 109 20.14 4.10 3.44
C ALA A 109 19.91 3.34 4.76
N VAL A 110 18.95 3.78 5.58
CA VAL A 110 18.56 3.07 6.81
C VAL A 110 17.95 1.70 6.50
N ALA A 111 17.09 1.58 5.47
CA ALA A 111 16.54 0.31 5.04
C ALA A 111 17.65 -0.68 4.62
N HIS A 112 18.68 -0.19 3.94
CA HIS A 112 19.85 -0.99 3.58
C HIS A 112 20.63 -1.47 4.82
N GLU A 113 20.85 -0.62 5.83
CA GLU A 113 21.46 -1.04 7.10
C GLU A 113 20.61 -2.11 7.81
N CYS A 114 19.29 -1.99 7.74
CA CYS A 114 18.34 -3.01 8.22
C CYS A 114 18.26 -4.26 7.32
N GLN A 115 19.07 -4.36 6.27
CA GLN A 115 19.11 -5.49 5.32
C GLN A 115 17.76 -5.75 4.63
N VAL A 116 16.98 -4.71 4.35
CA VAL A 116 15.75 -4.82 3.57
C VAL A 116 16.08 -5.34 2.17
N ASN A 117 15.31 -6.32 1.70
CA ASN A 117 15.49 -6.94 0.38
C ASN A 117 14.53 -6.37 -0.66
N VAL A 118 13.30 -6.06 -0.24
CA VAL A 118 12.27 -5.45 -1.09
C VAL A 118 11.60 -4.31 -0.35
N ILE A 119 11.53 -3.13 -0.97
CA ILE A 119 10.94 -1.94 -0.36
C ILE A 119 9.89 -1.31 -1.28
N CYS A 120 8.84 -0.78 -0.67
CA CYS A 120 7.80 -0.03 -1.39
C CYS A 120 7.56 1.33 -0.74
N MET A 121 7.42 2.34 -1.58
CA MET A 121 6.97 3.68 -1.18
C MET A 121 5.44 3.76 -1.23
N GLN A 122 4.87 4.80 -0.64
CA GLN A 122 3.44 5.12 -0.73
C GLN A 122 3.00 5.55 -2.15
N GLU A 123 1.69 5.74 -2.34
CA GLU A 123 1.15 6.17 -3.64
C GLU A 123 1.60 7.58 -4.03
N ALA A 124 1.95 7.74 -5.31
CA ALA A 124 2.36 9.00 -5.92
C ALA A 124 3.40 9.74 -5.06
N TRP A 125 4.39 8.98 -4.56
CA TRP A 125 5.28 9.44 -3.48
C TRP A 125 6.08 10.68 -3.85
N THR A 126 6.30 10.92 -5.15
CA THR A 126 7.08 12.03 -5.72
C THR A 126 6.34 13.37 -5.76
N MET A 127 5.07 13.43 -5.35
CA MET A 127 4.24 14.64 -5.43
C MET A 127 3.31 14.82 -4.23
N PRO A 128 2.82 16.05 -3.97
CA PRO A 128 1.59 16.27 -3.22
C PRO A 128 0.43 15.55 -3.90
N PHE A 129 -0.54 15.08 -3.13
CA PHE A 129 -1.73 14.40 -3.64
C PHE A 129 -2.77 15.41 -4.18
N ALA A 130 -2.36 16.18 -5.18
CA ALA A 130 -3.06 17.35 -5.70
C ALA A 130 -4.38 17.05 -6.44
N PHE A 131 -4.79 15.78 -6.53
CA PHE A 131 -5.96 15.37 -7.31
C PHE A 131 -7.28 15.95 -6.78
N CYS A 132 -7.35 16.41 -5.53
CA CYS A 132 -8.50 17.19 -5.03
C CYS A 132 -8.77 18.48 -5.78
N THR A 133 -7.70 19.15 -6.21
CA THR A 133 -7.80 20.48 -6.83
C THR A 133 -8.51 20.39 -8.18
N ARG A 134 -8.40 19.22 -8.85
CA ARG A 134 -8.85 18.98 -10.24
C ARG A 134 -8.13 19.86 -11.27
N GLU A 135 -7.16 20.65 -10.84
CA GLU A 135 -6.34 21.50 -11.69
C GLU A 135 -5.34 20.64 -12.44
N LYS A 136 -5.10 20.97 -13.71
CA LYS A 136 -4.05 20.31 -14.49
C LYS A 136 -2.68 20.91 -14.18
N TYR A 137 -2.57 22.24 -14.17
CA TYR A 137 -1.30 22.92 -14.01
C TYR A 137 -1.12 23.44 -12.57
N PRO A 138 0.09 23.33 -12.00
CA PRO A 138 1.28 22.67 -12.56
C PRO A 138 1.32 21.15 -12.30
N TRP A 139 0.27 20.56 -11.71
CA TRP A 139 0.30 19.20 -11.16
C TRP A 139 0.64 18.08 -12.15
N VAL A 140 0.23 18.20 -13.42
CA VAL A 140 0.59 17.21 -14.46
C VAL A 140 2.05 17.26 -14.88
N GLU A 141 2.82 18.26 -14.47
CA GLU A 141 4.27 18.34 -14.69
C GLU A 141 5.06 17.41 -13.74
N PHE A 142 4.41 16.89 -12.68
CA PHE A 142 4.97 15.78 -11.90
C PHE A 142 4.98 14.45 -12.67
N ALA A 143 4.19 14.33 -13.75
CA ALA A 143 4.13 13.12 -14.54
C ALA A 143 5.44 12.90 -15.31
N GLU A 144 6.02 11.71 -15.21
CA GLU A 144 7.33 11.39 -15.78
C GLU A 144 7.33 10.00 -16.46
N SER A 145 8.32 9.75 -17.32
CA SER A 145 8.48 8.42 -17.94
C SER A 145 8.72 7.34 -16.89
N ALA A 146 7.98 6.24 -16.96
CA ALA A 146 8.14 5.13 -16.03
C ALA A 146 9.51 4.43 -16.16
N TYR A 147 10.10 4.44 -17.35
CA TYR A 147 11.36 3.74 -17.63
C TYR A 147 12.59 4.66 -17.55
N ASP A 148 12.46 5.90 -18.03
CA ASP A 148 13.58 6.84 -18.19
C ASP A 148 13.42 8.14 -17.38
N GLY A 149 12.36 8.25 -16.58
CA GLY A 149 12.10 9.39 -15.71
C GLY A 149 13.17 9.56 -14.64
N PRO A 150 13.37 10.79 -14.13
CA PRO A 150 14.41 11.09 -13.17
C PRO A 150 14.27 10.28 -11.88
N THR A 151 13.05 10.01 -11.42
CA THR A 151 12.81 9.16 -10.25
C THR A 151 13.24 7.71 -10.48
N THR A 152 12.91 7.11 -11.63
CA THR A 152 13.31 5.73 -11.94
C THR A 152 14.83 5.61 -12.02
N LYS A 153 15.51 6.57 -12.65
CA LYS A 153 16.98 6.61 -12.71
C LYS A 153 17.61 6.78 -11.33
N PHE A 154 17.09 7.72 -10.54
CA PHE A 154 17.50 7.93 -9.15
C PHE A 154 17.41 6.62 -8.36
N LEU A 155 16.29 5.91 -8.41
CA LEU A 155 16.08 4.67 -7.67
C LEU A 155 16.86 3.48 -8.24
N ALA A 156 17.07 3.40 -9.56
CA ALA A 156 17.87 2.34 -10.20
C ALA A 156 19.29 2.26 -9.62
N GLU A 157 19.92 3.42 -9.41
CA GLU A 157 21.24 3.49 -8.77
C GLU A 157 21.22 2.94 -7.33
N ARG A 158 20.18 3.29 -6.54
CA ARG A 158 20.04 2.82 -5.15
C ARG A 158 19.74 1.33 -5.10
N ALA A 159 18.84 0.85 -5.96
CA ALA A 159 18.47 -0.55 -6.04
C ALA A 159 19.69 -1.44 -6.29
N LYS A 160 20.53 -1.05 -7.26
CA LYS A 160 21.81 -1.72 -7.54
C LYS A 160 22.80 -1.60 -6.39
N LYS A 161 22.99 -0.39 -5.84
CA LYS A 161 23.94 -0.13 -4.76
C LYS A 161 23.62 -0.94 -3.50
N TYR A 162 22.34 -1.07 -3.17
CA TYR A 162 21.87 -1.70 -1.93
C TYR A 162 21.45 -3.16 -2.13
N ASN A 163 21.53 -3.70 -3.36
CA ASN A 163 21.02 -5.02 -3.72
C ASN A 163 19.57 -5.24 -3.25
N MET A 164 18.71 -4.27 -3.57
CA MET A 164 17.34 -4.18 -3.05
C MET A 164 16.36 -3.96 -4.20
N VAL A 165 15.25 -4.70 -4.21
CA VAL A 165 14.13 -4.47 -5.12
C VAL A 165 13.34 -3.25 -4.63
N ILE A 166 13.04 -2.31 -5.53
CA ILE A 166 12.32 -1.08 -5.19
C ILE A 166 11.01 -1.00 -6.00
N VAL A 167 9.90 -0.81 -5.30
CA VAL A 167 8.57 -0.55 -5.87
C VAL A 167 8.25 0.94 -5.76
N SER A 168 8.09 1.60 -6.91
CA SER A 168 7.93 3.06 -7.03
C SER A 168 6.61 3.49 -7.66
N PRO A 169 5.58 3.83 -6.85
CA PRO A 169 4.32 4.37 -7.35
C PRO A 169 4.44 5.86 -7.73
N ILE A 170 4.31 6.16 -9.02
CA ILE A 170 4.47 7.50 -9.60
C ILE A 170 3.27 7.88 -10.47
N LEU A 171 3.20 9.17 -10.82
CA LEU A 171 2.39 9.64 -11.95
C LEU A 171 3.22 9.41 -13.23
N GLU A 172 2.79 8.48 -14.06
CA GLU A 172 3.46 8.16 -15.32
C GLU A 172 2.93 9.07 -16.44
N ARG A 173 3.82 9.54 -17.31
CA ARG A 173 3.49 10.06 -18.64
C ARG A 173 3.94 9.05 -19.70
N ASP A 174 2.99 8.52 -20.45
CA ASP A 174 3.23 7.54 -21.51
C ASP A 174 3.44 8.23 -22.85
N GLU A 175 4.69 8.64 -23.11
CA GLU A 175 5.10 9.35 -24.33
C GLU A 175 4.85 8.52 -25.60
N GLN A 176 4.87 7.19 -25.51
CA GLN A 176 4.62 6.30 -26.66
C GLN A 176 3.13 6.24 -27.04
N HIS A 177 2.24 6.55 -26.09
CA HIS A 177 0.79 6.49 -26.30
C HIS A 177 0.15 7.87 -26.13
N GLY A 178 0.76 8.89 -26.74
CA GLY A 178 0.18 10.24 -26.83
C GLY A 178 0.19 11.02 -25.53
N ASP A 179 1.27 10.88 -24.73
CA ASP A 179 1.48 11.57 -23.46
C ASP A 179 0.38 11.35 -22.41
N VAL A 180 -0.36 10.24 -22.53
CA VAL A 180 -1.43 9.89 -21.61
C VAL A 180 -0.85 9.65 -20.22
N ILE A 181 -1.54 10.20 -19.21
CA ILE A 181 -1.13 10.10 -17.83
C ILE A 181 -1.73 8.86 -17.19
N TRP A 182 -0.95 8.18 -16.34
CA TRP A 182 -1.35 6.99 -15.60
C TRP A 182 -0.88 7.05 -14.14
N ASN A 183 -1.58 6.34 -13.26
CA ASN A 183 -1.07 6.03 -11.93
C ASN A 183 -0.41 4.65 -11.96
N THR A 184 0.90 4.61 -11.72
CA THR A 184 1.74 3.47 -12.12
C THR A 184 2.74 3.12 -11.03
N ALA A 185 2.83 1.84 -10.69
CA ALA A 185 3.94 1.31 -9.92
C ALA A 185 5.02 0.75 -10.85
N VAL A 186 6.23 1.31 -10.75
CA VAL A 186 7.44 0.84 -11.43
C VAL A 186 8.17 -0.15 -10.53
N ILE A 187 8.57 -1.29 -11.07
CA ILE A 187 9.30 -2.33 -10.35
C ILE A 187 10.75 -2.33 -10.79
N ILE A 188 11.66 -1.99 -9.89
CA ILE A 188 13.10 -1.90 -10.15
C ILE A 188 13.77 -3.08 -9.45
N SER A 189 14.53 -3.88 -10.20
CA SER A 189 15.25 -5.02 -9.66
C SER A 189 16.42 -4.57 -8.77
N ASN A 190 16.90 -5.48 -7.94
CA ASN A 190 18.15 -5.35 -7.19
C ASN A 190 19.41 -5.23 -8.07
N HIS A 191 19.30 -5.41 -9.39
CA HIS A 191 20.37 -5.14 -10.35
C HIS A 191 20.31 -3.72 -10.95
N GLY A 192 19.27 -2.96 -10.61
CA GLY A 192 19.04 -1.58 -11.08
C GLY A 192 18.29 -1.47 -12.41
N ASN A 193 17.85 -2.58 -13.01
CA ASN A 193 17.01 -2.52 -14.21
C ASN A 193 15.52 -2.50 -13.85
N VAL A 194 14.70 -1.81 -14.66
CA VAL A 194 13.24 -1.90 -14.54
C VAL A 194 12.79 -3.29 -15.01
N ILE A 195 12.12 -4.03 -14.13
CA ILE A 195 11.51 -5.34 -14.45
C ILE A 195 10.20 -5.13 -15.23
N GLY A 196 9.48 -4.06 -14.91
CA GLY A 196 8.28 -3.64 -15.60
C GLY A 196 7.43 -2.68 -14.78
N ILE A 197 6.21 -2.48 -15.25
CA ILE A 197 5.23 -1.58 -14.63
C ILE A 197 3.88 -2.28 -14.45
N THR A 198 3.10 -1.80 -13.47
CA THR A 198 1.67 -2.09 -13.32
C THR A 198 0.90 -0.80 -13.05
N ARG A 199 -0.24 -0.61 -13.72
CA ARG A 199 -1.10 0.57 -13.65
C ARG A 199 -2.30 0.33 -12.73
N LYS A 200 -2.84 1.39 -12.14
CA LYS A 200 -3.96 1.32 -11.18
C LYS A 200 -5.23 0.81 -11.84
N ASN A 201 -5.66 -0.40 -11.49
CA ASN A 201 -6.85 -1.05 -12.10
C ASN A 201 -8.18 -0.37 -11.74
N HIS A 202 -8.30 0.17 -10.52
CA HIS A 202 -9.54 0.76 -10.02
C HIS A 202 -9.33 2.22 -9.66
N ILE A 203 -9.99 3.13 -10.38
CA ILE A 203 -9.83 4.57 -10.21
C ILE A 203 -10.98 5.14 -9.37
N PRO A 204 -10.69 5.80 -8.24
CA PRO A 204 -11.71 6.45 -7.45
C PRO A 204 -12.28 7.69 -8.14
N ARG A 205 -13.54 7.98 -7.80
CA ARG A 205 -14.27 9.19 -8.19
C ARG A 205 -14.98 9.84 -6.99
N VAL A 206 -14.51 9.55 -5.78
CA VAL A 206 -15.25 9.81 -4.53
C VAL A 206 -14.65 10.99 -3.76
N GLY A 207 -15.48 11.99 -3.45
CA GLY A 207 -15.09 13.14 -2.65
C GLY A 207 -13.90 13.92 -3.24
N ASP A 208 -12.84 14.07 -2.45
CA ASP A 208 -11.59 14.72 -2.86
C ASP A 208 -10.70 13.83 -3.76
N PHE A 209 -10.96 12.53 -3.84
CA PHE A 209 -10.23 11.58 -4.68
C PHE A 209 -10.74 11.62 -6.14
N ASN A 210 -10.60 12.79 -6.79
CA ASN A 210 -11.03 13.05 -8.17
C ASN A 210 -10.03 12.53 -9.21
N GLU A 211 -9.45 11.37 -8.96
CA GLU A 211 -8.36 10.80 -9.74
C GLU A 211 -8.74 10.51 -11.19
N SER A 212 -10.00 10.13 -11.46
CA SER A 212 -10.48 9.91 -12.82
C SER A 212 -10.45 11.15 -13.72
N THR A 213 -10.23 12.33 -13.14
CA THR A 213 -9.96 13.55 -13.90
C THR A 213 -8.59 13.50 -14.56
N TYR A 214 -7.64 12.75 -14.01
CA TYR A 214 -6.22 12.72 -14.40
C TYR A 214 -5.82 11.51 -15.22
N TYR A 215 -6.37 10.33 -14.93
CA TYR A 215 -6.01 9.08 -15.59
C TYR A 215 -7.17 8.08 -15.64
N MET A 216 -7.07 7.12 -16.57
CA MET A 216 -8.06 6.07 -16.80
C MET A 216 -7.69 4.77 -16.08
N GLU A 217 -8.64 3.82 -16.03
CA GLU A 217 -8.43 2.48 -15.50
C GLU A 217 -7.27 1.76 -16.20
N GLY A 218 -6.39 1.14 -15.41
CA GLY A 218 -5.17 0.49 -15.88
C GLY A 218 -5.40 -0.64 -16.87
N ASN A 219 -4.52 -0.75 -17.87
CA ASN A 219 -4.57 -1.75 -18.94
C ASN A 219 -3.47 -2.83 -18.81
N THR A 220 -2.78 -2.92 -17.67
CA THR A 220 -1.66 -3.86 -17.46
C THR A 220 -2.09 -5.19 -16.85
N GLY A 221 -3.38 -5.35 -16.51
CA GLY A 221 -3.90 -6.52 -15.81
C GLY A 221 -3.38 -6.64 -14.38
N HIS A 222 -3.15 -7.87 -13.91
CA HIS A 222 -2.75 -8.17 -12.53
C HIS A 222 -1.35 -8.80 -12.49
N LYS A 223 -0.33 -8.06 -12.95
CA LYS A 223 1.04 -8.58 -13.07
C LYS A 223 1.62 -9.00 -11.72
N VAL A 224 2.36 -10.10 -11.74
CA VAL A 224 3.22 -10.57 -10.66
C VAL A 224 4.65 -10.57 -11.20
N PHE A 225 5.57 -10.00 -10.42
CA PHE A 225 6.96 -9.82 -10.80
C PHE A 225 7.80 -10.80 -9.99
N GLU A 226 8.49 -11.70 -10.68
CA GLU A 226 9.43 -12.62 -10.05
C GLU A 226 10.77 -11.91 -9.81
N THR A 227 11.27 -12.01 -8.58
CA THR A 227 12.52 -11.40 -8.13
C THR A 227 13.32 -12.42 -7.32
N ASP A 228 14.59 -12.14 -7.06
CA ASP A 228 15.43 -12.95 -6.17
C ASP A 228 14.83 -13.09 -4.76
N PHE A 229 13.97 -12.15 -4.35
CA PHE A 229 13.36 -12.07 -3.04
C PHE A 229 11.86 -12.45 -3.04
N GLY A 230 11.43 -13.19 -4.06
CA GLY A 230 10.08 -13.72 -4.17
C GLY A 230 9.21 -13.04 -5.23
N ARG A 231 7.98 -13.55 -5.37
CA ARG A 231 7.00 -13.05 -6.33
C ARG A 231 6.18 -11.91 -5.72
N ILE A 232 6.37 -10.70 -6.24
CA ILE A 232 5.72 -9.48 -5.74
C ILE A 232 4.65 -8.96 -6.69
N ALA A 233 3.64 -8.30 -6.15
CA ALA A 233 2.64 -7.57 -6.91
C ALA A 233 2.27 -6.26 -6.22
N VAL A 234 1.54 -5.39 -6.93
CA VAL A 234 1.16 -4.08 -6.41
C VAL A 234 -0.32 -3.82 -6.68
N ASN A 235 -1.12 -3.82 -5.61
CA ASN A 235 -2.50 -3.37 -5.65
C ASN A 235 -2.57 -1.88 -5.28
N ILE A 236 -2.67 -0.99 -6.26
CA ILE A 236 -2.54 0.44 -6.02
C ILE A 236 -3.83 1.02 -5.39
N CYS A 237 -3.69 1.57 -4.17
CA CYS A 237 -4.64 2.41 -3.45
C CYS A 237 -6.10 1.92 -3.47
N TYR A 238 -6.97 2.52 -4.28
CA TYR A 238 -8.42 2.24 -4.31
C TYR A 238 -8.74 0.81 -4.74
N GLY A 239 -7.80 0.12 -5.40
CA GLY A 239 -7.88 -1.32 -5.60
C GLY A 239 -7.94 -2.12 -4.30
N ARG A 240 -7.64 -1.52 -3.13
CA ARG A 240 -7.81 -2.15 -1.80
C ARG A 240 -9.25 -2.57 -1.51
N HIS A 241 -10.22 -1.81 -2.03
CA HIS A 241 -11.66 -2.05 -1.81
C HIS A 241 -12.24 -3.18 -2.66
N HIS A 242 -11.44 -3.78 -3.54
CA HIS A 242 -11.89 -4.72 -4.56
C HIS A 242 -11.28 -6.11 -4.28
N PRO A 243 -11.98 -7.00 -3.54
CA PRO A 243 -11.48 -8.36 -3.24
C PRO A 243 -11.05 -9.14 -4.49
N GLN A 244 -11.72 -8.94 -5.63
CA GLN A 244 -11.38 -9.55 -6.91
C GLN A 244 -10.02 -9.10 -7.46
N ASN A 245 -9.61 -7.85 -7.21
CA ASN A 245 -8.31 -7.33 -7.63
C ASN A 245 -7.20 -8.01 -6.83
N TRP A 246 -7.37 -8.13 -5.51
CA TRP A 246 -6.50 -8.92 -4.64
C TRP A 246 -6.44 -10.39 -5.04
N LEU A 247 -7.61 -10.99 -5.34
CA LEU A 247 -7.73 -12.38 -5.75
C LEU A 247 -6.88 -12.66 -6.99
N MET A 248 -6.94 -11.81 -8.01
CA MET A 248 -6.23 -12.02 -9.26
C MET A 248 -4.70 -12.01 -9.10
N TYR A 249 -4.14 -11.18 -8.22
CA TYR A 249 -2.72 -11.28 -7.87
C TYR A 249 -2.39 -12.61 -7.18
N GLY A 250 -3.28 -13.09 -6.30
CA GLY A 250 -3.13 -14.42 -5.67
C GLY A 250 -3.24 -15.57 -6.66
N VAL A 251 -4.14 -15.49 -7.65
CA VAL A 251 -4.29 -16.46 -8.76
C VAL A 251 -3.01 -16.50 -9.60
N ASN A 252 -2.42 -15.33 -9.88
CA ASN A 252 -1.17 -15.21 -10.62
C ASN A 252 0.08 -15.56 -9.79
N GLY A 253 -0.09 -16.04 -8.54
CA GLY A 253 0.98 -16.64 -7.76
C GLY A 253 1.79 -15.67 -6.89
N ALA A 254 1.27 -14.47 -6.61
CA ALA A 254 1.93 -13.52 -5.71
C ALA A 254 2.18 -14.12 -4.30
N GLU A 255 3.32 -13.74 -3.72
CA GLU A 255 3.73 -14.08 -2.35
C GLU A 255 3.70 -12.83 -1.45
N ILE A 256 3.99 -11.67 -2.02
CA ILE A 256 3.86 -10.35 -1.37
C ILE A 256 3.04 -9.44 -2.29
N VAL A 257 2.00 -8.81 -1.76
CA VAL A 257 1.22 -7.78 -2.47
C VAL A 257 1.31 -6.47 -1.72
N PHE A 258 2.01 -5.50 -2.31
CA PHE A 258 2.08 -4.14 -1.80
C PHE A 258 0.80 -3.37 -2.12
N ASN A 259 0.34 -2.54 -1.18
CA ASN A 259 -0.79 -1.65 -1.34
C ASN A 259 -0.41 -0.21 -1.00
N PRO A 260 0.33 0.45 -1.90
CA PRO A 260 0.65 1.87 -1.78
C PRO A 260 -0.64 2.68 -1.92
N SER A 261 -0.91 3.54 -0.94
CA SER A 261 -2.14 4.31 -0.82
C SER A 261 -1.87 5.74 -0.41
N ALA A 262 -2.80 6.62 -0.75
CA ALA A 262 -2.99 7.90 -0.10
C ALA A 262 -4.49 8.02 0.21
N THR A 263 -4.85 8.03 1.49
CA THR A 263 -6.26 8.11 1.91
C THR A 263 -6.42 8.85 3.24
N VAL A 264 -7.54 9.54 3.41
CA VAL A 264 -7.81 10.45 4.55
C VAL A 264 -9.13 10.12 5.23
N GLY A 265 -9.28 10.61 6.46
CA GLY A 265 -10.57 10.86 7.09
C GLY A 265 -11.28 9.68 7.76
N ALA A 266 -12.31 10.03 8.53
CA ALA A 266 -13.04 9.14 9.46
C ALA A 266 -13.77 7.95 8.81
N LEU A 267 -14.13 8.03 7.51
CA LEU A 267 -14.80 6.93 6.83
C LEU A 267 -13.80 5.90 6.28
N SER A 268 -12.61 6.34 5.86
CA SER A 268 -11.60 5.44 5.30
C SER A 268 -10.85 4.69 6.38
N GLU A 269 -10.48 5.36 7.47
CA GLU A 269 -9.60 4.79 8.49
C GLU A 269 -10.13 3.48 9.13
N PRO A 270 -11.43 3.33 9.44
CA PRO A 270 -11.97 2.07 9.95
C PRO A 270 -11.81 0.88 9.00
N LEU A 271 -11.71 1.11 7.69
CA LEU A 271 -11.53 0.06 6.68
C LEU A 271 -10.06 -0.40 6.60
N TRP A 272 -9.11 0.47 6.98
CA TRP A 272 -7.68 0.27 6.77
C TRP A 272 -7.14 -1.01 7.41
N SER A 273 -7.59 -1.32 8.63
CA SER A 273 -7.15 -2.50 9.37
C SER A 273 -7.82 -3.81 8.91
N ILE A 274 -8.81 -3.71 8.01
CA ILE A 274 -9.67 -4.80 7.57
C ILE A 274 -9.26 -5.29 6.19
N GLU A 275 -9.17 -4.41 5.19
CA GLU A 275 -9.17 -4.80 3.77
C GLU A 275 -7.90 -5.54 3.35
N ALA A 276 -6.72 -4.93 3.55
CA ALA A 276 -5.44 -5.57 3.21
C ALA A 276 -5.18 -6.82 4.08
N ARG A 277 -5.63 -6.80 5.33
CA ARG A 277 -5.56 -7.99 6.21
C ARG A 277 -6.45 -9.12 5.72
N ASN A 278 -7.68 -8.83 5.31
CA ASN A 278 -8.58 -9.81 4.71
C ASN A 278 -7.98 -10.38 3.42
N ALA A 279 -7.38 -9.54 2.59
CA ALA A 279 -6.71 -9.96 1.36
C ALA A 279 -5.56 -10.95 1.62
N ALA A 280 -4.73 -10.70 2.64
CA ALA A 280 -3.67 -11.63 3.06
C ALA A 280 -4.23 -13.00 3.47
N ILE A 281 -5.31 -13.01 4.26
CA ILE A 281 -5.99 -14.23 4.73
C ILE A 281 -6.60 -15.00 3.56
N ALA A 282 -7.48 -14.35 2.78
CA ALA A 282 -8.28 -14.99 1.74
C ALA A 282 -7.41 -15.58 0.61
N ASN A 283 -6.23 -15.00 0.37
CA ASN A 283 -5.34 -15.42 -0.69
C ASN A 283 -4.09 -16.15 -0.24
N SER A 284 -3.85 -16.22 1.08
CA SER A 284 -2.68 -16.86 1.69
C SER A 284 -1.35 -16.34 1.11
N TYR A 285 -1.20 -15.02 1.10
CA TYR A 285 0.04 -14.30 0.82
C TYR A 285 0.26 -13.16 1.84
N PHE A 286 1.40 -12.47 1.82
CA PHE A 286 1.64 -11.26 2.62
C PHE A 286 1.06 -10.00 1.95
N ALA A 287 0.33 -9.16 2.69
CA ALA A 287 -0.17 -7.88 2.20
C ALA A 287 0.48 -6.72 2.96
N VAL A 288 0.92 -5.69 2.25
CA VAL A 288 1.67 -4.56 2.84
C VAL A 288 0.90 -3.27 2.58
N GLY A 289 0.12 -2.82 3.57
CA GLY A 289 -0.62 -1.56 3.47
C GLY A 289 0.28 -0.38 3.79
N ILE A 290 0.40 0.57 2.88
CA ILE A 290 1.25 1.76 3.04
C ILE A 290 0.42 3.00 2.77
N ASN A 291 0.24 3.87 3.75
CA ASN A 291 -0.48 5.13 3.57
C ASN A 291 0.47 6.31 3.76
N ARG A 292 0.16 7.40 3.06
CA ARG A 292 0.74 8.72 3.30
C ARG A 292 0.50 9.21 4.72
N VAL A 293 1.33 10.15 5.18
CA VAL A 293 1.13 10.88 6.46
C VAL A 293 1.10 12.38 6.27
N GLY A 294 0.50 13.07 7.23
CA GLY A 294 0.47 14.54 7.31
C GLY A 294 -0.72 15.15 6.58
N THR A 295 -0.76 16.48 6.57
CA THR A 295 -1.84 17.26 5.96
C THR A 295 -1.26 18.18 4.90
N GLU A 296 -1.87 18.16 3.71
CA GLU A 296 -1.42 18.96 2.57
C GLU A 296 -2.41 20.09 2.28
N THR A 297 -1.89 21.30 2.09
CA THR A 297 -2.68 22.50 1.78
C THR A 297 -2.28 23.03 0.41
N PHE A 298 -3.25 23.40 -0.41
CA PHE A 298 -3.07 23.82 -1.81
C PHE A 298 -3.26 25.34 -2.01
N PRO A 299 -2.75 25.91 -3.12
CA PRO A 299 -2.80 27.37 -3.35
C PRO A 299 -4.22 27.91 -3.47
N ASN A 300 -5.08 27.19 -4.19
CA ASN A 300 -6.45 27.57 -4.51
C ASN A 300 -7.46 26.76 -3.70
N GLU A 301 -8.64 27.34 -3.51
CA GLU A 301 -9.73 26.64 -2.82
C GLU A 301 -10.38 25.60 -3.74
N PHE A 302 -10.78 24.47 -3.17
CA PHE A 302 -11.56 23.42 -3.82
C PHE A 302 -12.68 22.93 -2.88
N THR A 303 -13.59 22.11 -3.41
CA THR A 303 -14.73 21.56 -2.68
C THR A 303 -14.74 20.04 -2.75
N SER A 304 -15.09 19.37 -1.65
CA SER A 304 -15.13 17.91 -1.54
C SER A 304 -16.41 17.24 -2.06
N GLY A 305 -17.38 18.01 -2.57
CA GLY A 305 -18.65 17.48 -3.05
C GLY A 305 -19.61 17.01 -1.96
N ASP A 306 -19.44 17.47 -0.72
CA ASP A 306 -20.24 17.10 0.45
C ASP A 306 -21.14 18.24 0.98
N GLY A 307 -21.24 19.34 0.23
CA GLY A 307 -22.03 20.52 0.59
C GLY A 307 -21.37 21.46 1.60
N LYS A 308 -20.12 21.20 2.03
CA LYS A 308 -19.37 22.12 2.89
C LYS A 308 -18.72 23.26 2.08
N PRO A 309 -18.29 24.36 2.75
CA PRO A 309 -17.59 25.46 2.09
C PRO A 309 -16.30 25.02 1.39
N ALA A 310 -15.86 25.83 0.43
CA ALA A 310 -14.56 25.66 -0.20
C ALA A 310 -13.42 25.84 0.82
N HIS A 311 -12.30 25.17 0.57
CA HIS A 311 -11.18 25.08 1.50
C HIS A 311 -9.90 24.74 0.75
N LYS A 312 -8.75 24.87 1.42
CA LYS A 312 -7.43 24.62 0.82
C LYS A 312 -6.74 23.35 1.35
N SER A 313 -7.19 22.81 2.47
CA SER A 313 -6.61 21.63 3.11
C SER A 313 -7.28 20.36 2.59
N PHE A 314 -6.50 19.37 2.14
CA PHE A 314 -7.02 18.07 1.67
C PHE A 314 -7.57 17.19 2.79
N GLY A 315 -7.11 17.42 4.03
CA GLY A 315 -7.34 16.54 5.15
C GLY A 315 -6.09 15.74 5.54
N HIS A 316 -6.20 15.04 6.66
CA HIS A 316 -5.10 14.35 7.29
C HIS A 316 -4.95 12.93 6.74
N PHE A 317 -3.80 12.65 6.13
CA PHE A 317 -3.38 11.29 5.80
C PHE A 317 -2.88 10.61 7.06
N TYR A 318 -3.48 9.47 7.41
CA TYR A 318 -3.34 8.86 8.74
C TYR A 318 -2.27 7.76 8.83
N GLY A 319 -1.36 7.62 7.86
CA GLY A 319 -0.27 6.65 7.93
C GLY A 319 -0.72 5.23 8.30
N SER A 320 -0.30 4.76 9.48
CA SER A 320 -0.72 3.45 10.00
C SER A 320 -0.30 2.29 9.09
N SER A 321 0.83 2.44 8.38
CA SER A 321 1.33 1.40 7.48
C SER A 321 1.66 0.12 8.26
N TYR A 322 1.34 -1.05 7.69
CA TYR A 322 1.49 -2.35 8.36
C TYR A 322 1.67 -3.50 7.38
N ILE A 323 2.14 -4.64 7.88
CA ILE A 323 2.24 -5.90 7.14
C ILE A 323 1.27 -6.93 7.73
N ALA A 324 0.42 -7.51 6.88
CA ALA A 324 -0.44 -8.64 7.21
C ALA A 324 0.11 -9.93 6.61
N ALA A 325 0.01 -11.00 7.40
CA ALA A 325 0.51 -12.33 7.10
C ALA A 325 -0.61 -13.26 6.60
N PRO A 326 -0.26 -14.32 5.85
CA PRO A 326 -1.23 -15.29 5.34
C PRO A 326 -1.93 -16.12 6.43
N ASP A 327 -1.38 -16.18 7.65
CA ASP A 327 -1.97 -16.89 8.78
C ASP A 327 -2.97 -16.04 9.59
N GLY A 328 -3.24 -14.81 9.12
CA GLY A 328 -4.12 -13.83 9.76
C GLY A 328 -3.46 -12.96 10.82
N SER A 329 -2.18 -13.20 11.13
CA SER A 329 -1.40 -12.30 11.96
C SER A 329 -1.03 -11.00 11.21
N ARG A 330 -0.65 -9.94 11.93
CA ARG A 330 -0.16 -8.69 11.36
C ARG A 330 0.74 -7.93 12.32
N THR A 331 1.57 -7.03 11.78
CA THR A 331 2.34 -6.07 12.58
C THR A 331 1.43 -5.00 13.20
N PRO A 332 1.92 -4.31 14.24
CA PRO A 332 1.50 -2.95 14.56
C PRO A 332 1.45 -2.04 13.34
N GLY A 333 0.59 -1.02 13.37
CA GLY A 333 0.69 0.11 12.45
C GLY A 333 1.83 1.04 12.84
N LEU A 334 2.50 1.65 11.85
CA LEU A 334 3.32 2.83 12.08
C LEU A 334 2.48 4.01 12.58
N SER A 335 3.15 5.10 12.99
CA SER A 335 2.50 6.34 13.41
C SER A 335 1.49 6.86 12.39
N ARG A 336 0.45 7.54 12.88
CA ARG A 336 -0.52 8.25 12.05
C ARG A 336 0.01 9.58 11.51
N ILE A 337 1.00 10.14 12.20
CA ILE A 337 1.41 11.54 12.03
C ILE A 337 2.90 11.71 11.69
N ARG A 338 3.71 10.66 11.80
CA ARG A 338 5.16 10.70 11.57
C ARG A 338 5.56 9.94 10.30
N ASP A 339 6.57 10.47 9.62
CA ASP A 339 7.32 9.71 8.62
C ASP A 339 7.86 8.43 9.28
N GLY A 340 7.95 7.34 8.53
CA GLY A 340 8.41 6.08 9.11
C GLY A 340 8.79 5.00 8.10
N LEU A 341 9.71 4.14 8.54
CA LEU A 341 10.15 2.94 7.88
C LEU A 341 9.76 1.72 8.74
N LEU A 342 8.93 0.87 8.16
CA LEU A 342 8.56 -0.43 8.73
C LEU A 342 9.42 -1.53 8.07
N VAL A 343 10.09 -2.33 8.89
CA VAL A 343 10.86 -3.51 8.46
C VAL A 343 10.16 -4.76 8.97
N GLY A 344 9.71 -5.63 8.06
CA GLY A 344 9.12 -6.93 8.37
C GLY A 344 9.99 -8.07 7.87
N GLU A 345 10.54 -8.88 8.77
CA GLU A 345 11.18 -10.14 8.40
C GLU A 345 10.15 -11.27 8.36
N CYS A 346 10.10 -12.01 7.25
CA CYS A 346 9.13 -13.08 7.05
C CYS A 346 9.74 -14.26 6.27
N ASP A 347 9.17 -15.46 6.44
CA ASP A 347 9.48 -16.62 5.59
C ASP A 347 8.38 -16.81 4.54
N LEU A 348 8.73 -16.70 3.26
CA LEU A 348 7.79 -16.87 2.16
C LEU A 348 7.19 -18.28 2.07
N ASN A 349 7.80 -19.29 2.69
CA ASN A 349 7.23 -20.63 2.80
C ASN A 349 5.89 -20.64 3.55
N LEU A 350 5.63 -19.67 4.43
CA LEU A 350 4.37 -19.55 5.16
C LEU A 350 3.16 -19.46 4.21
N CYS A 351 3.33 -18.84 3.03
CA CYS A 351 2.28 -18.75 2.02
C CYS A 351 1.79 -20.14 1.60
N ARG A 352 2.70 -21.09 1.33
CA ARG A 352 2.35 -22.46 0.93
C ARG A 352 1.73 -23.22 2.09
N GLN A 353 2.33 -23.13 3.27
CA GLN A 353 1.82 -23.81 4.45
C GLN A 353 0.39 -23.42 4.80
N MET A 354 0.05 -22.12 4.65
CA MET A 354 -1.33 -21.67 4.88
C MET A 354 -2.29 -22.11 3.78
N LYS A 355 -1.84 -22.16 2.51
CA LYS A 355 -2.64 -22.72 1.41
C LYS A 355 -2.99 -24.18 1.67
N ASP A 356 -2.01 -24.98 2.09
CA ASP A 356 -2.19 -26.41 2.36
C ASP A 356 -3.04 -26.66 3.62
N LYS A 357 -2.82 -25.88 4.68
CA LYS A 357 -3.54 -26.02 5.95
C LYS A 357 -5.02 -25.64 5.86
N TRP A 358 -5.33 -24.51 5.23
CA TRP A 358 -6.70 -23.99 5.17
C TRP A 358 -7.45 -24.42 3.92
N GLY A 359 -6.73 -24.80 2.85
CA GLY A 359 -7.34 -25.26 1.61
C GLY A 359 -8.10 -24.18 0.84
N PHE A 360 -7.94 -22.88 1.17
CA PHE A 360 -8.72 -21.82 0.52
C PHE A 360 -8.54 -21.83 -0.99
N ARG A 361 -7.31 -22.03 -1.49
CA ARG A 361 -7.02 -22.10 -2.93
C ARG A 361 -7.64 -23.35 -3.60
N MET A 362 -7.71 -24.45 -2.86
CA MET A 362 -8.28 -25.71 -3.32
C MET A 362 -9.81 -25.63 -3.49
N THR A 363 -10.48 -24.80 -2.69
CA THR A 363 -11.96 -24.71 -2.65
C THR A 363 -12.53 -23.45 -3.32
N GLN A 364 -11.74 -22.70 -4.09
CA GLN A 364 -12.16 -21.39 -4.63
C GLN A 364 -13.24 -21.46 -5.70
N ARG A 365 -13.40 -22.60 -6.40
CA ARG A 365 -14.37 -22.78 -7.49
C ARG A 365 -14.32 -21.65 -8.53
N LEU A 366 -13.12 -21.32 -9.01
CA LEU A 366 -12.90 -20.20 -9.94
C LEU A 366 -13.73 -20.34 -11.23
N ASP A 367 -13.97 -21.57 -11.68
CA ASP A 367 -14.87 -21.92 -12.80
C ASP A 367 -16.30 -21.41 -12.56
N LEU A 368 -16.87 -21.71 -11.40
CA LEU A 368 -18.22 -21.27 -11.03
C LEU A 368 -18.31 -19.74 -11.00
N TYR A 369 -17.32 -19.08 -10.38
CA TYR A 369 -17.32 -17.62 -10.27
C TYR A 369 -17.07 -16.94 -11.62
N ALA A 370 -16.21 -17.50 -12.47
CA ALA A 370 -15.99 -16.99 -13.83
C ALA A 370 -17.29 -17.00 -14.65
N ASP A 371 -18.02 -18.12 -14.65
CA ASP A 371 -19.30 -18.23 -15.33
C ASP A 371 -20.36 -17.27 -14.75
N SER A 372 -20.36 -17.14 -13.43
CA SER A 372 -21.31 -16.25 -12.73
C SER A 372 -21.05 -14.78 -13.05
N PHE A 373 -19.80 -14.34 -13.05
CA PHE A 373 -19.43 -12.98 -13.46
C PHE A 373 -19.70 -12.76 -14.95
N ALA A 374 -19.39 -13.73 -15.82
CA ALA A 374 -19.66 -13.63 -17.25
C ALA A 374 -21.15 -13.48 -17.57
N ARG A 375 -22.04 -14.09 -16.76
CA ARG A 375 -23.49 -13.85 -16.86
C ARG A 375 -23.88 -12.48 -16.31
N ALA A 376 -23.32 -12.10 -15.15
CA ALA A 376 -23.69 -10.87 -14.45
C ALA A 376 -23.36 -9.57 -15.21
N ILE A 377 -22.34 -9.58 -16.06
CA ILE A 377 -21.95 -8.41 -16.86
C ILE A 377 -22.79 -8.21 -18.14
N ARG A 378 -23.70 -9.14 -18.46
CA ARG A 378 -24.52 -9.02 -19.67
C ARG A 378 -25.61 -7.95 -19.48
N PRO A 379 -25.91 -7.13 -20.51
CA PRO A 379 -26.94 -6.09 -20.39
C PRO A 379 -28.34 -6.61 -20.03
N ASP A 380 -28.64 -7.86 -20.34
CA ASP A 380 -29.91 -8.53 -20.10
C ASP A 380 -29.93 -9.39 -18.82
N TYR A 381 -28.88 -9.32 -17.99
CA TYR A 381 -28.79 -10.10 -16.77
C TYR A 381 -29.97 -9.82 -15.83
N LYS A 382 -30.64 -10.90 -15.41
CA LYS A 382 -31.66 -10.87 -14.36
C LYS A 382 -31.05 -11.42 -13.09
N MET A 383 -31.16 -10.65 -12.01
CA MET A 383 -30.72 -11.11 -10.69
C MET A 383 -31.47 -12.40 -10.31
N ASP A 384 -30.73 -13.37 -9.78
CA ASP A 384 -31.28 -14.63 -9.28
C ASP A 384 -31.97 -14.40 -7.93
N ILE A 385 -33.21 -13.90 -7.98
CA ILE A 385 -34.04 -13.58 -6.82
C ILE A 385 -35.26 -14.49 -6.80
N VAL A 386 -35.33 -15.36 -5.80
CA VAL A 386 -36.52 -16.18 -5.52
C VAL A 386 -37.47 -15.36 -4.64
N LYS A 387 -38.69 -15.09 -5.14
CA LYS A 387 -39.72 -14.36 -4.41
C LYS A 387 -40.76 -15.32 -3.83
N ASP A 388 -41.26 -15.02 -2.63
CA ASP A 388 -42.42 -15.69 -2.06
C ASP A 388 -43.65 -15.41 -2.95
N PRO A 389 -44.32 -16.44 -3.49
CA PRO A 389 -45.51 -16.26 -4.33
C PRO A 389 -46.68 -15.59 -3.60
N ASN A 390 -46.69 -15.54 -2.26
CA ASN A 390 -47.74 -14.91 -1.46
C ASN A 390 -47.44 -13.46 -1.06
N MET A 391 -46.27 -12.90 -1.39
CA MET A 391 -46.01 -11.47 -1.14
C MET A 391 -46.97 -10.60 -1.94
N LYS A 392 -47.84 -9.87 -1.24
CA LYS A 392 -48.60 -8.77 -1.85
C LYS A 392 -47.61 -7.72 -2.32
N GLN A 393 -47.70 -7.31 -3.59
CA GLN A 393 -46.94 -6.16 -4.09
C GLN A 393 -47.31 -4.94 -3.24
N GLN A 394 -46.33 -4.34 -2.56
CA GLN A 394 -46.46 -3.05 -1.91
C GLN A 394 -46.26 -1.92 -2.92
#